data_AF-A0A4V0YDS6-F1
#
_entry.id   AF-A0A4V0YDS6-F1
#
_cell.length_a   1.000
_cell.length_b   1.000
_cell.length_c   1.000
_cell.angle_alpha   90.00
_cell.angle_beta   90.00
_cell.angle_gamma   90.00
#
_symmetry.space_group_name_H-M   'P 1'
#
loop_
_entity.id
_entity.type
_entity.pdbx_description
1 polymer ?
#
loop_
_entity_poly.entity_id
_entity_poly.type
_entity_poly.pdbx_seq_one_letter_code
_entity_poly.pdbx_strand_id
1 'polypeptide(L)'
;MPVADARAGLSGLIARFRSDPEAEPVIIGAHRRPEAVLLSVPAHRRLATPAAGEVTLDRLRQLAPVIERLAAASRLRNVRVYGSVARGDQRSDSDVDFLVTPEAGTTLFDIAQFELDLEVLLGVPVSATPATALDDVRDRGVINDAVAL
;
A
#
# COMPACT_ATOMS: atom_id res chain seq x y z
N MET A 1 5.46 -8.90 -11.05
CA MET A 1 5.97 -9.68 -12.20
C MET A 1 7.17 -10.49 -11.74
N PRO A 2 7.39 -11.71 -12.27
CA PRO A 2 8.60 -12.49 -12.02
C PRO A 2 9.88 -11.72 -12.38
N VAL A 3 10.99 -12.04 -11.70
CA VAL A 3 12.31 -11.44 -11.97
C VAL A 3 12.75 -11.67 -13.42
N ALA A 4 12.45 -12.84 -13.98
CA ALA A 4 12.79 -13.16 -15.36
C ALA A 4 12.10 -12.21 -16.38
N ASP A 5 10.82 -11.90 -16.15
CA ASP A 5 10.04 -10.99 -16.98
C ASP A 5 10.52 -9.55 -16.83
N ALA A 6 10.81 -9.14 -15.60
CA ALA A 6 11.39 -7.83 -15.32
C ALA A 6 12.72 -7.63 -16.05
N ARG A 7 13.60 -8.65 -16.03
CA ARG A 7 14.88 -8.64 -16.75
C ARG A 7 14.70 -8.52 -18.26
N ALA A 8 13.78 -9.30 -18.83
CA ALA A 8 13.51 -9.28 -20.27
C ALA A 8 12.85 -7.97 -20.73
N GLY A 9 11.98 -7.38 -19.91
CA GLY A 9 11.17 -6.20 -20.23
C GLY A 9 11.76 -4.85 -19.79
N LEU A 10 12.92 -4.83 -19.13
CA LEU A 10 13.44 -3.63 -18.46
C LEU A 10 13.54 -2.39 -19.36
N SER A 11 14.03 -2.55 -20.60
CA SER A 11 14.13 -1.45 -21.55
C SER A 11 12.78 -0.82 -21.88
N GLY A 12 11.72 -1.63 -21.99
CA GLY A 12 10.36 -1.17 -22.21
C GLY A 12 9.78 -0.47 -20.97
N LEU A 13 10.06 -1.00 -19.78
CA LEU A 13 9.69 -0.36 -18.51
C LEU A 13 10.35 1.02 -18.35
N ILE A 14 11.64 1.13 -18.67
CA ILE A 14 12.37 2.41 -18.63
C ILE A 14 11.80 3.39 -19.67
N ALA A 15 11.50 2.92 -20.88
CA ALA A 15 10.88 3.76 -21.91
C ALA A 15 9.52 4.29 -21.45
N ARG A 16 8.70 3.43 -20.83
CA ARG A 16 7.41 3.82 -20.23
C ARG A 16 7.59 4.90 -19.16
N PHE A 17 8.50 4.73 -18.20
CA PHE A 17 8.73 5.74 -17.16
C PHE A 17 9.28 7.07 -17.72
N ARG A 18 9.95 7.04 -18.87
CA ARG A 18 10.40 8.26 -19.54
C ARG A 18 9.27 9.01 -20.22
N SER A 19 8.34 8.29 -20.87
CA SER A 19 7.17 8.89 -21.53
C SER A 19 6.09 9.31 -20.54
N ASP A 20 5.98 8.60 -19.43
CA ASP A 20 5.00 8.83 -18.38
C ASP A 20 5.69 8.75 -17.00
N PRO A 21 6.13 9.89 -16.47
CA PRO A 21 6.70 9.97 -15.12
C PRO A 21 5.76 9.56 -14.00
N GLU A 22 4.45 9.54 -14.25
CA GLU A 22 3.41 9.16 -13.29
C GLU A 22 2.92 7.72 -13.49
N ALA A 23 3.57 6.96 -14.38
CA ALA A 23 3.23 5.58 -14.61
C ALA A 23 3.29 4.75 -13.32
N GLU A 24 2.32 3.85 -13.21
CA GLU A 24 2.16 2.97 -12.05
C GLU A 24 3.45 2.21 -11.68
N PRO A 25 3.68 2.02 -10.37
CA PRO A 25 4.76 1.18 -9.87
C PRO A 25 4.73 -0.25 -10.41
N VAL A 26 5.92 -0.80 -10.67
CA VAL A 26 6.06 -2.20 -11.07
C VAL A 26 6.63 -3.01 -9.92
N ILE A 27 5.82 -3.93 -9.40
CA ILE A 27 6.24 -4.91 -8.40
C ILE A 27 6.95 -6.07 -9.08
N ILE A 28 8.12 -6.44 -8.57
CA ILE A 28 8.93 -7.59 -9.00
C ILE A 28 9.06 -8.57 -7.84
N GLY A 29 8.92 -9.86 -8.11
CA GLY A 29 9.08 -10.92 -7.13
C GLY A 29 8.32 -12.19 -7.49
N ALA A 30 8.54 -13.25 -6.72
CA ALA A 30 7.78 -14.49 -6.83
C ALA A 30 6.32 -14.28 -6.35
N HIS A 31 5.39 -15.12 -6.82
CA HIS A 31 3.96 -15.06 -6.48
C HIS A 31 3.69 -14.64 -5.02
N ARG A 32 3.00 -13.50 -4.83
CA ARG A 32 2.61 -12.93 -3.53
C ARG A 32 3.77 -12.63 -2.58
N ARG A 33 4.98 -12.45 -3.10
CA ARG A 33 6.14 -11.95 -2.34
C ARG A 33 6.82 -10.86 -3.15
N PRO A 34 6.45 -9.59 -2.96
CA PRO A 34 7.18 -8.50 -3.57
C PRO A 34 8.62 -8.50 -3.03
N GLU A 35 9.59 -8.52 -3.95
CA GLU A 35 11.02 -8.48 -3.64
C GLU A 35 11.65 -7.14 -4.05
N ALA A 36 11.07 -6.47 -5.05
CA ALA A 36 11.48 -5.14 -5.47
C ALA A 36 10.31 -4.34 -6.05
N VAL A 37 10.39 -3.02 -5.95
CA VAL A 37 9.48 -2.09 -6.62
C VAL A 37 10.29 -1.19 -7.54
N LEU A 38 9.90 -1.14 -8.82
CA LEU A 38 10.44 -0.17 -9.76
C LEU A 38 9.48 1.02 -9.90
N LEU A 39 10.07 2.21 -9.82
CA LEU A 39 9.40 3.50 -9.89
C LEU A 39 10.13 4.38 -10.90
N SER A 40 9.42 5.37 -11.44
CA SER A 40 10.08 6.49 -12.09
C SER A 40 10.91 7.30 -11.08
N VAL A 41 11.96 7.97 -11.54
CA VAL A 41 12.77 8.84 -10.66
C VAL A 41 11.93 9.95 -10.00
N PRO A 42 11.00 10.63 -10.70
CA PRO A 42 10.09 11.60 -10.07
C PRO A 42 9.21 10.98 -8.97
N ALA A 43 8.62 9.81 -9.23
CA ALA A 43 7.84 9.10 -8.21
C ALA A 43 8.71 8.73 -7.01
N HIS A 44 9.89 8.14 -7.24
CA HIS A 44 10.84 7.87 -6.17
C HIS A 44 11.18 9.12 -5.36
N ARG A 45 11.43 10.28 -5.99
CA ARG A 45 11.78 11.50 -5.24
C ARG A 45 10.64 12.01 -4.36
N ARG A 46 9.39 11.90 -4.79
CA ARG A 46 8.23 12.21 -3.94
C ARG A 46 8.17 11.27 -2.75
N LEU A 47 8.46 10.00 -2.98
CA LEU A 47 8.45 8.97 -1.96
C LEU A 47 9.69 8.97 -1.06
N ALA A 48 10.87 9.36 -1.53
CA ALA A 48 12.13 9.16 -0.82
C ALA A 48 12.42 10.24 0.24
N THR A 49 11.54 11.22 0.42
CA THR A 49 11.65 12.17 1.54
C THR A 49 11.28 11.45 2.84
N PRO A 50 12.23 11.17 3.74
CA PRO A 50 11.91 10.62 5.03
C PRO A 50 11.44 11.79 5.90
N ALA A 51 10.13 11.97 6.03
CA ALA A 51 9.61 12.74 7.15
C ALA A 51 9.88 11.89 8.39
N ALA A 52 10.85 12.31 9.20
CA ALA A 52 11.18 11.62 10.44
C ALA A 52 9.95 11.59 11.36
N GLY A 53 9.49 10.39 11.71
CA GLY A 53 8.75 10.14 12.95
C GLY A 53 7.24 10.03 12.87
N GLU A 54 6.55 10.48 11.83
CA GLU A 54 5.08 10.36 11.76
C GLU A 54 4.64 9.93 10.35
N VAL A 55 3.97 8.78 10.27
CA VAL A 55 3.14 8.48 9.11
C VAL A 55 1.99 9.49 9.13
N THR A 56 1.72 10.15 8.02
CA THR A 56 0.64 11.13 7.89
C THR A 56 -0.29 10.72 6.76
N LEU A 57 -1.52 11.21 6.77
CA LEU A 57 -2.47 10.94 5.69
C LEU A 57 -1.94 11.42 4.32
N ASP A 58 -1.30 12.59 4.28
CA ASP A 58 -0.70 13.11 3.05
C ASP A 58 0.45 12.23 2.56
N ARG A 59 1.22 11.66 3.49
CA ARG A 59 2.27 10.71 3.15
C ARG A 59 1.69 9.41 2.59
N LEU A 60 0.62 8.88 3.19
CA LEU A 60 -0.07 7.70 2.68
C LEU A 60 -0.67 7.95 1.29
N ARG A 61 -1.23 9.13 1.04
CA ARG A 61 -1.72 9.53 -0.30
C ARG A 61 -0.62 9.58 -1.34
N GLN A 62 0.58 10.07 -0.98
CA GLN A 62 1.72 10.03 -1.90
C GLN A 62 2.15 8.59 -2.22
N LEU A 63 2.07 7.70 -1.23
CA LEU A 63 2.37 6.28 -1.36
C LEU A 63 1.22 5.45 -1.95
N ALA A 64 0.03 6.02 -2.13
CA ALA A 64 -1.18 5.30 -2.55
C ALA A 64 -0.95 4.42 -3.79
N PRO A 65 -0.28 4.90 -4.87
CA PRO A 65 -0.03 4.04 -6.03
C PRO A 65 0.80 2.78 -5.72
N VAL A 66 1.71 2.85 -4.75
CA VAL A 66 2.50 1.70 -4.31
C VAL A 66 1.68 0.80 -3.40
N ILE A 67 0.95 1.39 -2.45
CA ILE A 67 0.08 0.68 -1.50
C ILE A 67 -1.01 -0.11 -2.24
N GLU A 68 -1.70 0.52 -3.19
CA GLU A 68 -2.73 -0.12 -4.02
C GLU A 68 -2.15 -1.26 -4.85
N ARG A 69 -0.90 -1.12 -5.31
CA ARG A 69 -0.24 -2.17 -6.09
C ARG A 69 0.14 -3.37 -5.22
N LEU A 70 0.59 -3.14 -3.99
CA LEU A 70 0.82 -4.18 -3.00
C LEU A 70 -0.50 -4.86 -2.60
N ALA A 71 -1.56 -4.09 -2.37
CA ALA A 71 -2.90 -4.61 -2.10
C ALA A 71 -3.38 -5.53 -3.23
N ALA A 72 -3.27 -5.08 -4.49
CA ALA A 72 -3.64 -5.87 -5.66
C ALA A 72 -2.80 -7.16 -5.79
N ALA A 73 -1.50 -7.11 -5.48
CA ALA A 73 -0.64 -8.29 -5.45
C ALA A 73 -1.08 -9.32 -4.39
N SER A 74 -1.72 -8.84 -3.32
CA SER A 74 -2.33 -9.61 -2.23
C SER A 74 -3.85 -9.82 -2.40
N ARG A 75 -4.43 -9.57 -3.59
CA ARG A 75 -5.88 -9.74 -3.85
C ARG A 75 -6.78 -8.93 -2.91
N LEU A 76 -6.33 -7.72 -2.60
CA LEU A 76 -7.06 -6.73 -1.83
C LEU A 76 -7.35 -5.52 -2.72
N ARG A 77 -8.48 -4.87 -2.50
CA ARG A 77 -8.87 -3.63 -3.17
C ARG A 77 -9.51 -2.66 -2.18
N ASN A 78 -9.79 -1.44 -2.65
CA ASN A 78 -10.49 -0.40 -1.86
C ASN A 78 -9.78 -0.17 -0.51
N VAL A 79 -8.49 0.19 -0.60
CA VAL A 79 -7.65 0.46 0.57
C VAL A 79 -8.03 1.81 1.15
N ARG A 80 -8.42 1.82 2.42
CA ARG A 80 -8.75 3.02 3.17
C ARG A 80 -7.94 3.03 4.46
N VAL A 81 -7.57 4.21 4.93
CA VAL A 81 -6.93 4.38 6.24
C VAL A 81 -7.97 4.85 7.25
N TYR A 82 -7.95 4.32 8.46
CA TYR A 82 -8.81 4.79 9.56
C TYR A 82 -7.96 5.06 10.81
N GLY A 83 -8.61 5.42 11.92
CA GLY A 83 -7.93 5.58 13.20
C GLY A 83 -7.15 6.89 13.33
N SER A 84 -6.04 6.84 14.06
CA SER A 84 -5.22 8.01 14.44
C SER A 84 -4.70 8.78 13.22
N VAL A 85 -4.33 8.08 12.15
CA VAL A 85 -3.81 8.67 10.91
C VAL A 85 -4.88 9.48 10.19
N ALA A 86 -6.09 8.93 10.08
CA ALA A 86 -7.21 9.60 9.42
C ALA A 86 -7.64 10.86 10.18
N ARG A 87 -7.48 10.89 11.51
CA ARG A 87 -7.78 12.05 12.37
C ARG A 87 -6.64 13.06 12.49
N GLY A 88 -5.43 12.73 12.05
CA GLY A 88 -4.24 13.58 12.22
C GLY A 88 -3.64 13.54 13.62
N ASP A 89 -4.02 12.56 14.44
CA ASP A 89 -3.55 12.37 15.83
C ASP A 89 -2.46 11.28 15.94
N GLN A 90 -1.81 10.92 14.83
CA GLN A 90 -0.84 9.83 14.83
C GLN A 90 0.42 10.20 15.62
N ARG A 91 0.82 9.33 16.53
CA ARG A 91 2.10 9.42 17.24
C ARG A 91 3.12 8.50 16.59
N SER A 92 4.40 8.75 16.85
CA SER A 92 5.53 8.00 16.30
C SER A 92 5.59 6.52 16.67
N ASP A 93 4.83 6.10 17.69
CA ASP A 93 4.71 4.72 18.17
C ASP A 93 3.42 4.02 17.73
N SER A 94 2.52 4.72 17.03
CA SER A 94 1.20 4.22 16.70
C SER A 94 1.22 3.41 15.40
N ASP A 95 0.50 2.29 15.42
CA ASP A 95 0.19 1.49 14.26
C ASP A 95 -0.60 2.28 13.20
N VAL A 96 -0.51 1.83 11.95
CA VAL A 96 -1.33 2.34 10.85
C VAL A 96 -2.42 1.32 10.54
N ASP A 97 -3.66 1.75 10.71
CA ASP A 97 -4.86 0.95 10.52
C ASP A 97 -5.43 1.12 9.10
N PHE A 98 -5.53 0.01 8.37
CA PHE A 98 -6.13 -0.05 7.04
C PHE A 98 -7.41 -0.86 7.02
N LEU A 99 -8.43 -0.33 6.35
CA LEU A 99 -9.65 -1.04 6.00
C LEU A 99 -9.56 -1.45 4.53
N VAL A 100 -9.59 -2.75 4.28
CA VAL A 100 -9.41 -3.33 2.94
C VAL A 100 -10.60 -4.19 2.54
N THR A 101 -10.81 -4.36 1.24
CA THR A 101 -11.85 -5.24 0.71
C THR A 101 -11.21 -6.47 0.06
N PRO A 102 -11.34 -7.67 0.65
CA PRO A 102 -10.89 -8.90 0.03
C PRO A 102 -11.59 -9.19 -1.31
N GLU A 103 -10.86 -9.76 -2.25
CA GLU A 103 -11.40 -10.34 -3.47
C GLU A 103 -11.73 -11.83 -3.29
N ALA A 104 -12.35 -12.44 -4.30
CA ALA A 104 -12.67 -13.86 -4.26
C ALA A 104 -11.38 -14.70 -4.17
N GLY A 105 -11.31 -15.57 -3.15
CA GLY A 105 -10.14 -16.44 -2.93
C GLY A 105 -8.97 -15.76 -2.20
N THR A 106 -9.16 -14.57 -1.64
CA THR A 106 -8.22 -13.97 -0.68
C THR A 106 -8.18 -14.82 0.59
N THR A 107 -6.99 -15.08 1.09
CA THR A 107 -6.72 -15.86 2.31
C THR A 107 -6.16 -14.97 3.41
N LEU A 108 -6.18 -15.44 4.65
CA LEU A 108 -5.55 -14.72 5.78
C LEU A 108 -4.04 -14.49 5.54
N PHE A 109 -3.37 -15.40 4.82
CA PHE A 109 -1.97 -15.22 4.46
C PHE A 109 -1.75 -14.07 3.47
N ASP A 110 -2.73 -13.79 2.61
CA ASP A 110 -2.63 -12.66 1.67
C ASP A 110 -2.77 -11.33 2.41
N ILE A 111 -3.65 -11.27 3.43
CA ILE A 111 -3.79 -10.10 4.32
C ILE A 111 -2.51 -9.90 5.13
N ALA A 112 -2.00 -10.95 5.77
CA ALA A 112 -0.76 -10.88 6.54
C ALA A 112 0.45 -10.47 5.69
N GLN A 113 0.52 -10.93 4.43
CA GLN A 113 1.57 -10.47 3.52
C GLN A 113 1.45 -8.98 3.20
N PHE A 114 0.23 -8.49 2.98
CA PHE A 114 0.01 -7.06 2.76
C PHE A 114 0.41 -6.22 3.97
N GLU A 115 0.11 -6.67 5.19
CA GLU A 115 0.57 -6.03 6.43
C GLU A 115 2.10 -5.96 6.46
N LEU A 116 2.79 -7.10 6.29
CA LEU A 116 4.25 -7.16 6.28
C LEU A 116 4.89 -6.25 5.22
N ASP A 117 4.33 -6.22 4.01
CA ASP A 117 4.84 -5.37 2.93
C ASP A 117 4.69 -3.88 3.27
N LEU A 118 3.58 -3.50 3.91
CA LEU A 118 3.36 -2.13 4.36
C LEU A 118 4.20 -1.76 5.59
N GLU A 119 4.45 -2.69 6.52
CA GLU A 119 5.37 -2.45 7.63
C GLU A 119 6.77 -2.13 7.12
N VAL A 120 7.25 -2.88 6.12
CA VAL A 120 8.54 -2.60 5.47
C VAL A 120 8.52 -1.25 4.75
N LEU A 121 7.41 -0.91 4.07
CA LEU A 121 7.28 0.33 3.32
C LEU A 121 7.22 1.57 4.24
N LEU A 122 6.49 1.47 5.34
CA LEU A 122 6.15 2.58 6.23
C LEU A 122 7.11 2.68 7.43
N GLY A 123 7.79 1.59 7.80
CA GLY A 123 8.71 1.54 8.94
C GLY A 123 8.02 1.55 10.31
N VAL A 124 6.71 1.31 10.35
CA VAL A 124 5.87 1.25 11.55
C VAL A 124 4.95 0.02 11.48
N PRO A 125 4.42 -0.48 12.61
CA PRO A 125 3.45 -1.58 12.60
C PRO A 125 2.21 -1.25 11.78
N VAL A 126 1.65 -2.26 11.11
CA VAL A 126 0.47 -2.10 10.23
C VAL A 126 -0.56 -3.18 10.54
N SER A 127 -1.82 -2.77 10.57
CA SER A 127 -2.98 -3.65 10.74
C SER A 127 -3.93 -3.49 9.55
N ALA A 128 -4.34 -4.59 8.92
CA ALA A 128 -5.26 -4.59 7.79
C ALA A 128 -6.55 -5.36 8.12
N THR A 129 -7.61 -4.62 8.37
CA THR A 129 -8.92 -5.18 8.69
C THR A 129 -9.76 -5.37 7.41
N PRO A 130 -10.27 -6.58 7.13
CA PRO A 130 -11.27 -6.79 6.10
C PRO A 130 -12.57 -6.04 6.43
N ALA A 131 -13.13 -5.30 5.46
CA ALA A 131 -14.40 -4.62 5.65
C ALA A 131 -15.55 -5.58 6.02
N THR A 132 -15.48 -6.84 5.59
CA THR A 132 -16.45 -7.88 5.94
C THR A 132 -16.36 -8.37 7.39
N ALA A 133 -15.29 -8.01 8.12
CA ALA A 133 -15.12 -8.33 9.53
C ALA A 133 -15.76 -7.30 10.47
N LEU A 134 -16.19 -6.14 9.93
CA LEU A 134 -16.84 -5.07 10.68
C LEU A 134 -18.37 -5.21 10.64
N ASP A 135 -19.02 -4.83 11.74
CA ASP A 135 -20.47 -4.73 11.84
C ASP A 135 -20.93 -3.32 11.47
N ASP A 136 -21.89 -3.20 10.54
CA ASP A 136 -22.36 -1.91 9.99
C ASP A 136 -23.01 -0.97 11.01
N VAL A 137 -23.43 -1.50 12.17
CA VAL A 137 -24.07 -0.72 13.23
C VAL A 137 -23.06 -0.38 14.31
N ARG A 138 -22.37 -1.39 14.85
CA ARG A 138 -21.40 -1.22 15.94
C ARG A 138 -20.16 -0.45 15.47
N ASP A 139 -19.66 -0.76 14.28
CA ASP A 139 -18.39 -0.26 13.77
C ASP A 139 -18.57 0.89 12.77
N ARG A 140 -19.77 1.47 12.72
CA ARG A 140 -20.15 2.56 11.80
C ARG A 140 -19.21 3.76 11.87
N GLY A 141 -18.73 4.11 13.06
CA GLY A 141 -17.77 5.21 13.23
C GLY A 141 -16.49 4.93 12.46
N VAL A 142 -15.91 3.73 12.61
CA VAL A 142 -14.71 3.31 11.88
C VAL A 142 -14.92 3.31 10.38
N ILE A 143 -16.06 2.79 9.91
CA ILE A 143 -16.39 2.72 8.48
C ILE A 143 -16.52 4.12 7.86
N ASN A 144 -17.14 5.06 8.58
CA ASN A 144 -17.38 6.42 8.11
C ASN A 144 -16.12 7.31 8.20
N ASP A 145 -15.30 7.10 9.21
CA ASP A 145 -14.04 7.85 9.41
C ASP A 145 -12.93 7.33 8.50
N ALA A 146 -13.11 6.18 7.84
CA ALA A 146 -12.15 5.60 6.92
C ALA A 146 -12.00 6.46 5.65
N VAL A 147 -10.79 6.95 5.39
CA VAL A 147 -10.45 7.80 4.24
C VAL A 147 -9.83 6.94 3.14
N ALA A 148 -10.33 7.09 1.92
CA ALA A 148 -9.73 6.45 0.74
C ALA A 148 -8.34 7.02 0.44
N LEU A 149 -7.43 6.12 0.10
CA LEU A 149 -6.11 6.45 -0.43
C LEU A 149 -6.14 6.56 -1.95
#